data_AF-A0A8H5M4D9-F1
#
_entry.id   AF-A0A8H5M4D9-F1
#
_cell.length_a   1.000
_cell.length_b   1.000
_cell.length_c   1.000
_cell.angle_alpha   90.00
_cell.angle_beta   90.00
_cell.angle_gamma   90.00
#
_symmetry.space_group_name_H-M   'P 1'
#
loop_
_entity.id
_entity.type
_entity.pdbx_description
1 polymer ?
#
loop_
_entity_poly.entity_id
_entity_poly.type
_entity_poly.pdbx_seq_one_letter_code
_entity_poly.pdbx_strand_id
1 'polypeptide(L)'
;MLKDEYAYLLCLVLRNLDIWTETYNIGFYLHYLSRWLDLCCVQEAPRGRMMGYVIGKAEGQAVEWHGHVTAITVAAEYRRLSLAWRMMNLLELVSNDIYRGFFVDLFVRCNKLVAIEMYEGMGYSLYRRV
;
A
#
# COMPACT_ATOMS: atom_id res chain seq x y z
N MET A 1 8.84 -21.45 5.49
CA MET A 1 7.53 -20.93 5.04
C MET A 1 7.19 -19.61 5.72
N LEU A 2 7.10 -19.52 7.07
CA LEU A 2 6.84 -18.24 7.76
C LEU A 2 8.07 -17.34 7.99
N LYS A 3 9.31 -17.84 7.83
CA LYS A 3 10.53 -17.05 8.07
C LYS A 3 10.96 -16.21 6.86
N ASP A 4 10.45 -16.54 5.67
CA ASP A 4 10.87 -15.89 4.43
C ASP A 4 10.09 -14.57 4.24
N GLU A 5 8.78 -14.53 4.50
CA GLU A 5 7.94 -13.34 4.31
C GLU A 5 8.44 -12.09 5.05
N TYR A 6 8.86 -12.21 6.32
CA TYR A 6 9.37 -11.07 7.09
C TYR A 6 10.72 -10.54 6.59
N ALA A 7 11.57 -11.40 6.01
CA ALA A 7 12.88 -11.01 5.49
C ALA A 7 12.76 -10.25 4.17
N TYR A 8 11.82 -10.63 3.31
CA TYR A 8 11.52 -9.91 2.06
C TYR A 8 10.91 -8.54 2.33
N LEU A 9 10.07 -8.46 3.36
CA LEU A 9 9.42 -7.20 3.75
C LEU A 9 10.42 -6.20 4.38
N LEU A 10 11.46 -6.69 5.07
CA LEU A 10 12.57 -5.86 5.54
C LEU A 10 13.42 -5.31 4.38
N CYS A 11 13.52 -6.05 3.27
CA CYS A 11 14.23 -5.62 2.06
C CYS A 11 13.56 -4.40 1.39
N LEU A 12 12.24 -4.19 1.59
CA LEU A 12 11.56 -2.93 1.19
C LEU A 12 12.25 -1.70 1.78
N VAL A 13 12.56 -1.75 3.08
CA VAL A 13 12.98 -0.58 3.87
C VAL A 13 14.35 -0.08 3.41
N LEU A 14 15.22 -0.98 2.94
CA LEU A 14 16.58 -0.66 2.49
C LEU A 14 16.64 -0.24 1.01
N ARG A 15 15.62 -0.57 0.21
CA ARG A 15 15.64 -0.41 -1.25
C ARG A 15 14.65 0.64 -1.77
N ASN A 16 13.85 1.25 -0.90
CA ASN A 16 12.89 2.29 -1.25
C ASN A 16 13.61 3.57 -1.70
N LEU A 17 14.13 3.54 -2.93
CA LEU A 17 14.84 4.62 -3.63
C LEU A 17 13.94 5.32 -4.66
N ASP A 18 12.64 5.00 -4.74
CA ASP A 18 11.73 5.74 -5.61
C ASP A 18 11.52 7.14 -5.01
N ILE A 19 12.05 8.15 -5.69
CA ILE A 19 11.99 9.57 -5.31
C ILE A 19 10.55 10.07 -5.08
N TRP A 20 9.55 9.36 -5.59
CA TRP A 20 8.14 9.71 -5.47
C TRP A 20 7.43 9.03 -4.30
N THR A 21 8.11 8.14 -3.60
CA THR A 21 7.56 7.44 -2.44
C THR A 21 8.06 8.10 -1.16
N GLU A 22 7.15 8.33 -0.23
CA GLU A 22 7.52 8.83 1.10
C GLU A 22 8.30 7.73 1.84
N THR A 23 9.49 8.09 2.31
CA THR A 23 10.37 7.17 3.05
C THR A 23 10.16 7.38 4.54
N TYR A 24 9.92 6.29 5.25
CA TYR A 24 9.72 6.28 6.69
C TYR A 24 10.93 5.70 7.42
N ASN A 25 11.02 5.93 8.73
CA ASN A 25 12.06 5.27 9.53
C ASN A 25 11.78 3.75 9.65
N ILE A 26 12.81 2.97 9.98
CA ILE A 26 12.65 1.51 10.08
C ILE A 26 11.66 1.07 11.16
N GLY A 27 11.56 1.83 12.26
CA GLY A 27 10.62 1.54 13.35
C GLY A 27 9.16 1.64 12.91
N PHE A 28 8.85 2.55 12.00
CA PHE A 28 7.54 2.72 11.40
C PHE A 28 7.15 1.48 10.60
N TYR A 29 8.03 1.01 9.71
CA TYR A 29 7.79 -0.21 8.94
C TYR A 29 7.60 -1.40 9.87
N LEU A 30 8.51 -1.62 10.83
CA LEU A 30 8.40 -2.73 11.79
C LEU A 30 7.10 -2.69 12.58
N HIS A 31 6.65 -1.50 13.00
CA HIS A 31 5.37 -1.34 13.67
C HIS A 31 4.21 -1.82 12.78
N TYR A 32 4.19 -1.42 11.51
CA TYR A 32 3.17 -1.84 10.56
C TYR A 32 3.17 -3.35 10.35
N LEU A 33 4.34 -3.95 10.13
CA LEU A 33 4.47 -5.39 9.90
C LEU A 33 4.07 -6.22 11.12
N SER A 34 4.28 -5.68 12.32
CA SER A 34 3.91 -6.37 13.56
C SER A 34 2.40 -6.44 13.81
N ARG A 35 1.62 -5.53 13.20
CA ARG A 35 0.20 -5.34 13.54
C ARG A 35 -0.75 -5.54 12.37
N TRP A 36 -0.34 -5.18 11.17
CA TRP A 36 -1.18 -5.20 9.95
C TRP A 36 -0.46 -5.90 8.81
N LEU A 37 0.14 -7.05 9.11
CA LEU A 37 0.86 -7.86 8.11
C LEU A 37 -0.04 -8.19 6.91
N ASP A 38 -1.32 -8.49 7.16
CA ASP A 38 -2.29 -8.83 6.12
C ASP A 38 -2.60 -7.67 5.16
N LEU A 39 -2.38 -6.42 5.59
CA LEU A 39 -2.54 -5.21 4.77
C LEU A 39 -1.25 -4.79 4.08
N CYS A 40 -0.19 -5.59 4.19
CA CYS A 40 1.08 -5.37 3.53
C CYS A 40 1.30 -6.44 2.46
N CYS A 41 1.57 -6.03 1.22
CA CYS A 41 1.77 -6.95 0.11
C CYS A 41 2.91 -6.48 -0.80
N VAL A 42 3.63 -7.45 -1.38
CA VAL A 42 4.71 -7.25 -2.35
C VAL A 42 4.39 -8.00 -3.63
N GLN A 43 4.72 -7.39 -4.75
CA GLN A 43 4.71 -8.03 -6.06
C GLN A 43 6.12 -8.24 -6.55
N GLU A 44 6.43 -9.47 -6.96
CA GLU A 44 7.75 -9.88 -7.43
C GLU A 44 7.71 -10.42 -8.85
N ALA A 45 8.75 -10.12 -9.62
CA ALA A 45 8.96 -10.71 -10.92
C ALA A 45 9.42 -12.18 -10.74
N PRO A 46 9.25 -13.07 -11.75
CA PRO A 46 9.64 -14.47 -11.65
C PRO A 46 11.11 -14.74 -11.28
N ARG A 47 11.98 -13.73 -11.41
CA ARG A 47 13.41 -13.78 -11.04
C ARG A 47 13.71 -13.18 -9.66
N GLY A 48 12.69 -12.96 -8.82
CA GLY A 48 12.83 -12.40 -7.47
C GLY A 48 13.14 -10.89 -7.44
N ARG A 49 12.93 -10.16 -8.54
CA ARG A 49 13.04 -8.70 -8.55
C ARG A 49 11.74 -8.11 -8.05
N MET A 50 11.79 -7.28 -7.01
CA MET A 50 10.63 -6.53 -6.53
C MET A 50 10.11 -5.59 -7.62
N MET A 51 8.82 -5.72 -7.95
CA MET A 51 8.14 -4.86 -8.93
C MET A 51 7.38 -3.73 -8.25
N GLY A 52 6.86 -3.98 -7.05
CA GLY A 52 6.12 -2.99 -6.28
C GLY A 52 5.66 -3.54 -4.95
N TYR A 53 5.10 -2.67 -4.12
CA TYR A 53 4.55 -3.03 -2.83
C TYR A 53 3.41 -2.09 -2.43
N VAL A 54 2.61 -2.54 -1.47
CA VAL A 54 1.62 -1.75 -0.75
C VAL A 54 1.77 -1.99 0.75
N ILE A 55 1.62 -0.92 1.53
CA ILE A 55 1.57 -0.96 2.99
C ILE A 55 0.32 -0.21 3.42
N GLY A 56 -0.51 -0.89 4.20
CA GLY A 56 -1.69 -0.32 4.83
C GLY A 56 -1.79 -0.64 6.30
N LYS A 57 -2.76 -0.01 6.94
CA LYS A 57 -3.19 -0.26 8.32
C LYS A 57 -4.70 -0.20 8.42
N ALA A 58 -5.28 -0.75 9.48
CA ALA A 58 -6.67 -0.49 9.84
C ALA A 58 -6.71 0.53 10.98
N GLU A 59 -7.52 1.58 10.83
CA GLU A 59 -7.64 2.65 11.82
C GLU A 59 -9.05 3.25 11.90
N GLY A 60 -9.23 4.20 12.82
CA GLY A 60 -10.50 4.86 13.09
C GLY A 60 -11.25 4.28 14.29
N GLN A 61 -12.51 4.70 14.49
CA GLN A 61 -13.37 4.25 15.57
C GLN A 61 -14.82 4.19 15.11
N ALA A 62 -15.55 3.16 15.57
CA ALA A 62 -16.96 2.95 15.24
C ALA A 62 -17.22 3.05 13.72
N VAL A 63 -18.05 3.99 13.27
CA VAL A 63 -18.42 4.18 11.85
C VAL A 63 -17.26 4.68 10.98
N GLU A 64 -16.22 5.22 11.59
CA GLU A 64 -15.00 5.65 10.91
C GLU A 64 -13.95 4.54 10.86
N TRP A 65 -14.30 3.28 11.17
CA TRP A 65 -13.34 2.17 11.07
C TRP A 65 -13.07 1.81 9.60
N HIS A 66 -11.83 1.95 9.15
CA HIS A 66 -11.45 1.81 7.73
C HIS A 66 -10.04 1.25 7.55
N GLY A 67 -9.75 0.82 6.32
CA GLY A 67 -8.38 0.55 5.88
C GLY A 67 -7.72 1.84 5.36
N HIS A 68 -6.46 2.07 5.70
CA HIS A 68 -5.70 3.23 5.24
C HIS A 68 -4.48 2.78 4.44
N VAL A 69 -4.37 3.23 3.19
CA VAL A 69 -3.16 2.99 2.38
C VAL A 69 -2.11 4.02 2.73
N THR A 70 -1.04 3.55 3.36
CA THR A 70 0.07 4.40 3.80
C THR A 70 1.09 4.63 2.68
N ALA A 71 1.38 3.61 1.90
CA ALA A 71 2.28 3.72 0.75
C ALA A 71 1.94 2.66 -0.29
N ILE A 72 1.95 3.05 -1.56
CA ILE A 72 1.91 2.14 -2.70
C ILE A 72 2.91 2.60 -3.75
N THR A 73 3.76 1.68 -4.17
CA THR A 73 4.86 1.98 -5.09
C THR A 73 5.00 0.87 -6.12
N VAL A 74 5.21 1.26 -7.37
CA VAL A 74 5.56 0.36 -8.47
C VAL A 74 6.78 0.93 -9.16
N ALA A 75 7.84 0.11 -9.26
CA ALA A 75 9.06 0.47 -9.94
C ALA A 75 8.77 0.87 -11.39
N ALA A 76 9.47 1.90 -11.88
CA ALA A 76 9.15 2.57 -13.13
C ALA A 76 9.07 1.62 -14.34
N GLU A 77 9.97 0.63 -14.39
CA GLU A 77 10.03 -0.40 -15.43
C GLU A 77 8.84 -1.39 -15.42
N TYR A 78 8.07 -1.44 -14.34
CA TYR A 78 6.90 -2.33 -14.16
C TYR A 78 5.56 -1.57 -14.07
N ARG A 79 5.56 -0.26 -14.33
CA ARG A 79 4.32 0.53 -14.40
C ARG A 79 3.47 0.09 -15.60
N ARG A 80 2.15 0.37 -15.55
CA ARG A 80 1.16 -0.02 -16.58
C ARG A 80 0.91 -1.52 -16.74
N LEU A 81 1.40 -2.35 -15.81
CA LEU A 81 1.08 -3.78 -15.71
C LEU A 81 -0.06 -4.08 -14.72
N SER A 82 -0.86 -3.07 -14.38
CA SER A 82 -1.94 -3.14 -13.39
C SER A 82 -1.52 -3.68 -12.00
N LEU A 83 -0.23 -3.58 -11.65
CA LEU A 83 0.29 -4.05 -10.36
C LEU A 83 -0.29 -3.26 -9.19
N ALA A 84 -0.35 -1.93 -9.31
CA ALA A 84 -0.95 -1.07 -8.30
C ALA A 84 -2.43 -1.44 -8.08
N TRP A 85 -3.18 -1.64 -9.15
CA TRP A 85 -4.58 -2.05 -9.09
C TRP A 85 -4.78 -3.38 -8.35
N ARG A 86 -3.96 -4.39 -8.66
CA ARG A 86 -4.02 -5.70 -7.97
C ARG A 86 -3.72 -5.58 -6.49
N MET A 87 -2.71 -4.77 -6.12
CA MET A 87 -2.34 -4.56 -4.72
C MET A 87 -3.41 -3.78 -3.96
N MET A 88 -4.01 -2.75 -4.58
CA MET A 88 -5.14 -1.99 -4.01
C MET A 88 -6.35 -2.90 -3.77
N ASN A 89 -6.77 -3.69 -4.75
CA ASN A 89 -7.89 -4.61 -4.59
C ASN A 89 -7.66 -5.65 -3.48
N LEU A 90 -6.43 -6.16 -3.35
CA LEU A 90 -6.11 -7.08 -2.28
C LEU A 90 -6.24 -6.39 -0.92
N LEU A 91 -5.72 -5.16 -0.80
CA LEU A 91 -5.83 -4.37 0.43
C LEU A 91 -7.29 -4.06 0.77
N GLU A 92 -8.10 -3.69 -0.21
CA GLU A 92 -9.54 -3.46 -0.04
C GLU A 92 -10.27 -4.71 0.42
N LEU A 93 -10.00 -5.85 -0.22
CA LEU A 93 -10.57 -7.15 0.15
C LEU A 93 -10.21 -7.51 1.59
N VAL A 94 -8.94 -7.39 1.97
CA VAL A 94 -8.49 -7.68 3.34
C VAL A 94 -9.08 -6.70 4.34
N SER A 95 -9.16 -5.42 3.99
CA SER A 95 -9.76 -4.38 4.84
C SER A 95 -11.23 -4.68 5.13
N ASN A 96 -11.97 -5.18 4.14
CA ASN A 96 -13.36 -5.61 4.30
C ASN A 96 -13.48 -6.93 5.07
N ASP A 97 -12.79 -7.98 4.64
CA ASP A 97 -13.03 -9.34 5.10
C ASP A 97 -12.44 -9.61 6.49
N ILE A 98 -11.23 -9.13 6.74
CA ILE A 98 -10.51 -9.36 8.01
C ILE A 98 -10.83 -8.24 9.00
N TYR A 99 -10.75 -6.99 8.56
CA TYR A 99 -10.88 -5.84 9.45
C TYR A 99 -12.30 -5.29 9.54
N ARG A 100 -13.22 -5.67 8.65
CA ARG A 100 -14.60 -5.13 8.59
C ARG A 100 -14.62 -3.60 8.50
N GLY A 101 -13.67 -3.03 7.75
CA GLY A 101 -13.62 -1.61 7.46
C GLY A 101 -14.79 -1.17 6.58
N PHE A 102 -15.36 0.00 6.87
CA PHE A 102 -16.46 0.58 6.10
C PHE A 102 -16.03 1.15 4.75
N PHE A 103 -14.77 1.61 4.68
CA PHE A 103 -14.17 2.17 3.48
C PHE A 103 -12.65 1.96 3.51
N VAL A 104 -11.99 2.37 2.44
CA VAL A 104 -10.53 2.51 2.37
C VAL A 104 -10.18 3.94 1.96
N ASP A 105 -9.20 4.55 2.61
CA ASP A 105 -8.72 5.88 2.27
C ASP A 105 -7.20 5.91 2.03
N LEU A 106 -6.75 7.04 1.48
CA LEU A 106 -5.34 7.32 1.21
C LEU A 106 -5.13 8.82 1.02
N PHE A 107 -3.88 9.27 1.19
CA PHE A 107 -3.48 10.62 0.81
C PHE A 107 -2.76 10.63 -0.54
N VAL A 108 -3.10 11.61 -1.37
CA VAL A 108 -2.41 11.89 -2.64
C VAL A 108 -2.09 13.37 -2.72
N ARG A 109 -0.87 13.70 -3.15
CA ARG A 109 -0.47 15.10 -3.34
C ARG A 109 -1.24 15.73 -4.49
N CYS A 110 -1.74 16.95 -4.29
CA CYS A 110 -2.55 17.67 -5.29
C CYS A 110 -1.87 17.85 -6.66
N ASN A 111 -0.54 17.82 -6.71
CA ASN A 111 0.23 17.96 -7.95
C ASN A 111 0.53 16.63 -8.66
N LYS A 112 0.00 15.51 -8.17
CA LYS A 112 0.19 14.16 -8.74
C LYS A 112 -1.01 13.71 -9.57
N LEU A 113 -1.30 14.44 -10.66
CA LEU A 113 -2.47 14.20 -11.52
C LEU A 113 -2.58 12.74 -12.00
N VAL A 114 -1.49 12.13 -12.43
CA VAL A 114 -1.49 10.71 -12.89
C VAL A 114 -1.94 9.76 -11.78
N ALA A 115 -1.57 10.02 -10.53
CA ALA A 115 -2.00 9.18 -9.41
C ALA A 115 -3.47 9.45 -9.06
N ILE A 116 -3.91 10.71 -9.11
CA ILE A 116 -5.32 11.09 -8.90
C ILE A 116 -6.21 10.38 -9.91
N GLU A 117 -5.92 10.51 -11.21
CA GLU A 117 -6.67 9.84 -12.28
C GLU A 117 -6.67 8.31 -12.11
N MET A 118 -5.54 7.75 -11.67
CA MET A 118 -5.43 6.32 -11.38
C MET A 118 -6.38 5.91 -10.25
N TYR A 119 -6.44 6.63 -9.14
CA TYR A 119 -7.33 6.32 -8.01
C TYR A 119 -8.81 6.58 -8.34
N GLU A 120 -9.12 7.67 -9.04
CA GLU A 120 -10.47 7.94 -9.53
C GLU A 120 -10.95 6.82 -10.47
N GLY A 121 -10.06 6.31 -11.33
CA GLY A 121 -10.33 5.13 -12.17
C GLY A 121 -10.55 3.83 -11.39
N MET A 122 -10.13 3.76 -10.12
CA MET A 122 -10.43 2.66 -9.20
C MET A 122 -11.74 2.87 -8.43
N GLY A 123 -12.41 4.02 -8.57
CA GLY A 123 -13.64 4.35 -7.85
C GLY A 123 -13.42 5.16 -6.56
N TYR A 124 -12.19 5.60 -6.28
CA TYR A 124 -11.93 6.52 -5.18
C TYR A 124 -12.46 7.92 -5.53
N SER A 125 -12.90 8.64 -4.51
CA SER A 125 -13.36 10.02 -4.65
C SER A 125 -12.70 10.93 -3.62
N LEU A 126 -12.58 12.21 -3.95
CA LEU A 126 -12.02 13.20 -3.05
C LEU A 126 -12.95 13.42 -1.85
N TYR A 127 -12.52 12.99 -0.66
CA TYR A 127 -13.25 13.26 0.59
C TYR A 127 -12.96 14.66 1.15
N ARG A 128 -11.67 15.01 1.31
CA ARG A 128 -11.23 16.32 1.81
C ARG A 128 -9.83 16.71 1.33
N ARG A 129 -9.48 17.98 1.44
CA ARG A 129 -8.11 18.50 1.30
C ARG A 129 -7.60 18.91 2.68
N VAL A 130 -6.36 18.55 2.99
CA VAL A 130 -5.65 18.85 4.25
C VAL A 130 -4.44 19.73 4.00
#